data_AF-A0A0C9ZJJ7-F1
#
_entry.id   AF-A0A0C9ZJJ7-F1
#
_cell.length_a   1.000
_cell.length_b   1.000
_cell.length_c   1.000
_cell.angle_alpha   90.00
_cell.angle_beta   90.00
_cell.angle_gamma   90.00
#
_symmetry.space_group_name_H-M   'P 1'
#
loop_
_entity.id
_entity.type
_entity.pdbx_description
1 polymer ?
#
loop_
_entity_poly.entity_id
_entity_poly.type
_entity_poly.pdbx_seq_one_letter_code
_entity_poly.pdbx_strand_id
1 'polypeptide(L)' 'LQSFKLQDLWKETHTKAFLDLKAALVSKPILQAPKYNGSNFVVTSDSCAEGFTVVLSQRNRMQNSSGKWTER' A
#
# COMPACT_ATOMS: atom_id res chain seq x y z
N LEU A 1 19.80 5.44 12.51
CA LEU A 1 19.20 6.50 11.66
C LEU A 1 19.23 7.81 12.42
N GLN A 2 19.73 8.90 11.84
CA GLN A 2 19.56 10.23 12.44
C GLN A 2 18.06 10.58 12.44
N SER A 3 17.54 10.97 13.60
CA SER A 3 16.15 11.38 13.78
C SER A 3 15.97 12.78 13.19
N PHE A 4 15.76 12.85 11.87
CA PHE A 4 15.38 14.10 11.22
C PHE A 4 13.93 14.42 11.58
N LYS A 5 13.78 15.49 12.34
CA LYS A 5 12.48 16.02 12.75
C LYS A 5 11.93 16.91 11.64
N LEU A 6 10.82 16.49 11.04
CA LEU A 6 10.15 17.22 9.97
C LEU A 6 9.13 18.24 10.49
N GLN A 7 8.95 18.41 11.81
CA GLN A 7 7.85 19.21 12.34
C GLN A 7 7.81 20.64 11.75
N ASP A 8 8.95 21.31 11.67
CA ASP A 8 9.03 22.69 11.17
C ASP A 8 8.88 22.79 9.63
N LEU A 9 9.03 21.66 8.92
CA LEU A 9 8.88 21.56 7.46
C LEU A 9 7.52 20.95 7.05
N TRP A 10 6.78 20.39 8.00
CA TRP A 10 5.54 19.67 7.76
C TRP A 10 4.35 20.63 7.72
N LYS A 11 3.95 20.98 6.50
CA LYS A 11 2.82 21.88 6.24
C LYS A 11 1.50 21.10 6.15
N GLU A 12 0.39 21.82 6.24
CA GLU A 12 -0.96 21.24 6.11
C GLU A 12 -1.15 20.47 4.80
N THR A 13 -0.53 20.93 3.70
CA THR A 13 -0.55 20.24 2.41
C THR A 13 0.08 18.84 2.48
N HIS A 14 1.12 18.65 3.31
CA HIS A 14 1.73 17.33 3.54
C HIS A 14 0.81 16.43 4.37
N THR A 15 0.14 16.97 5.41
CA THR A 15 -0.88 16.23 6.16
C THR A 15 -1.99 15.76 5.23
N LYS A 16 -2.51 16.65 4.39
CA LYS A 16 -3.54 16.29 3.41
C LYS A 16 -3.06 15.19 2.48
N ALA A 17 -1.89 15.34 1.85
CA ALA A 17 -1.35 14.32 0.96
C ALA A 17 -1.15 12.97 1.67
N PHE A 18 -0.66 12.97 2.91
CA PHE A 18 -0.49 11.76 3.71
C PHE A 18 -1.82 11.07 4.01
N LEU A 19 -2.85 11.83 4.40
CA LEU A 19 -4.19 11.28 4.63
C LEU A 19 -4.82 10.76 3.35
N ASP A 20 -4.68 11.47 2.24
CA ASP A 20 -5.18 11.05 0.93
C ASP A 20 -4.52 9.72 0.49
N LEU A 21 -3.20 9.57 0.72
CA LEU A 21 -2.48 8.31 0.46
C LEU A 21 -2.97 7.17 1.35
N LYS A 22 -3.17 7.42 2.66
CA LYS A 22 -3.74 6.41 3.56
C LYS A 22 -5.13 5.97 3.11
N ALA A 23 -5.98 6.92 2.73
CA ALA A 23 -7.31 6.63 2.20
C ALA A 23 -7.26 5.79 0.93
N ALA A 24 -6.34 6.11 0.00
CA ALA A 24 -6.15 5.35 -1.23
C ALA A 24 -5.68 3.91 -0.96
N LEU A 25 -4.79 3.69 0.01
CA LEU A 25 -4.29 2.36 0.37
C LEU A 25 -5.37 1.44 0.94
N VAL A 26 -6.36 2.00 1.65
CA VAL A 26 -7.47 1.23 2.26
C VAL A 26 -8.73 1.19 1.39
N SER A 27 -8.64 1.67 0.15
CA SER A 27 -9.77 1.73 -0.79
C SER A 27 -9.50 0.88 -2.03
N LYS A 28 -10.55 0.60 -2.80
CA LYS A 28 -10.39 0.04 -4.15
C LYS A 28 -9.63 1.05 -5.03
N PRO A 29 -8.71 0.59 -5.90
CA PRO A 29 -8.43 -0.81 -6.23
C PRO A 29 -7.27 -1.43 -5.42
N ILE A 30 -6.75 -0.77 -4.38
CA ILE A 30 -5.61 -1.31 -3.62
C ILE A 30 -6.10 -2.40 -2.66
N LEU A 31 -7.02 -2.06 -1.76
CA LEU A 31 -7.66 -3.04 -0.88
C LEU A 31 -8.88 -3.64 -1.59
N GLN A 32 -8.85 -4.96 -1.80
CA GLN A 32 -9.91 -5.71 -2.44
C GLN A 32 -10.22 -6.99 -1.67
N ALA A 33 -11.39 -7.57 -1.93
CA ALA A 33 -11.72 -8.88 -1.41
C ALA A 33 -10.74 -9.94 -1.96
N PRO A 34 -10.30 -10.90 -1.14
CA PRO A 34 -9.46 -12.00 -1.60
C PRO A 34 -10.14 -12.84 -2.69
N LYS A 35 -9.34 -13.39 -3.60
CA LYS A 35 -9.79 -14.35 -4.61
C LYS A 35 -9.45 -15.77 -4.15
N TYR A 36 -10.48 -16.57 -3.95
CA TYR A 36 -10.38 -17.99 -3.58
C TYR A 36 -10.50 -18.90 -4.81
N ASN A 37 -9.78 -18.58 -5.89
CA ASN A 37 -9.84 -19.31 -7.15
C ASN A 37 -8.56 -20.13 -7.43
N GLY A 38 -7.77 -20.41 -6.38
CA GLY A 38 -6.46 -21.05 -6.49
C GLY A 38 -5.30 -20.10 -6.80
N SER A 39 -5.53 -18.79 -6.96
CA SER A 39 -4.43 -17.83 -7.07
C SER A 39 -3.64 -17.72 -5.76
N ASN A 40 -2.32 -17.69 -5.88
CA ASN A 40 -1.42 -17.61 -4.73
C ASN A 40 -1.55 -16.27 -3.99
N PHE A 41 -1.43 -16.36 -2.67
CA PHE A 41 -1.09 -15.21 -1.83
C PHE A 41 0.43 -15.07 -1.72
N VAL A 42 0.91 -13.84 -1.61
CA VAL A 42 2.30 -13.51 -1.32
C VAL A 42 2.35 -12.77 0.01
N VAL A 43 3.15 -13.30 0.93
CA VAL A 43 3.42 -12.69 2.24
C VAL A 43 4.75 -11.97 2.16
N THR A 44 4.74 -10.66 2.39
CA THR A 44 5.96 -9.86 2.55
C THR A 44 6.04 -9.46 4.01
N SER A 45 7.12 -9.81 4.69
CA SER A 45 7.33 -9.49 6.10
C SER A 45 8.67 -8.80 6.31
N ASP A 46 8.72 -7.92 7.30
CA ASP A 46 9.96 -7.29 7.75
C ASP A 46 9.96 -7.21 9.29
N SER A 47 11.14 -7.32 9.90
CA SER A 47 11.35 -7.32 11.35
C SER A 47 12.50 -6.38 11.73
N CYS A 48 12.32 -5.63 12.79
CA CYS A 48 13.38 -4.88 13.45
C CYS A 48 13.30 -5.07 14.98
N ALA A 49 14.23 -4.46 15.72
CA ALA A 49 14.26 -4.56 17.17
C ALA A 49 12.97 -4.03 17.84
N GLU A 50 12.30 -3.09 17.20
CA GLU A 50 11.10 -2.42 17.69
C GLU A 50 9.80 -3.13 17.31
N GLY A 51 9.82 -4.04 16.32
CA GLY A 51 8.61 -4.74 15.92
C GLY A 51 8.70 -5.58 14.64
N PHE A 52 7.60 -6.27 14.35
CA PHE A 52 7.42 -7.13 13.19
C PHE A 52 6.18 -6.71 12.42
N THR A 53 6.28 -6.66 11.09
CA THR A 53 5.17 -6.26 10.21
C THR A 53 5.03 -7.18 9.01
N VAL A 54 3.80 -7.27 8.49
CA VAL A 54 3.44 -8.18 7.40
C VAL A 54 2.44 -7.51 6.46
N VAL A 55 2.63 -7.71 5.15
CA VAL A 55 1.66 -7.41 4.09
C VAL A 55 1.30 -8.70 3.37
N LEU A 56 0.01 -9.03 3.35
CA LEU A 56 -0.56 -10.09 2.54
C LEU A 56 -1.09 -9.50 1.24
N SER A 57 -0.64 -10.03 0.11
CA SER A 57 -1.04 -9.55 -1.23
C SER A 57 -1.47 -10.71 -2.14
N GLN A 58 -2.26 -10.39 -3.15
CA GLN A 58 -2.56 -11.29 -4.27
C GLN A 58 -2.38 -10.54 -5.58
N ARG A 59 -1.87 -11.22 -6.61
CA ARG A 59 -1.75 -10.61 -7.93
C ARG A 59 -3.12 -10.35 -8.52
N ASN A 60 -3.38 -9.09 -8.90
CA ASN A 60 -4.61 -8.72 -9.55
C ASN A 60 -4.36 -8.23 -10.97
N ARG A 61 -5.03 -8.85 -11.94
CA ARG A 61 -5.09 -8.35 -13.31
C ARG A 61 -6.09 -7.23 -13.38
N MET A 62 -5.60 -6.03 -13.68
CA MET A 62 -6.43 -4.86 -13.92
C MET A 62 -6.30 -4.42 -15.36
N GLN A 63 -7.44 -4.12 -15.98
CA GLN A 63 -7.47 -3.49 -17.28
C GLN A 63 -7.35 -1.98 -17.08
N ASN A 64 -6.37 -1.36 -17.74
CA ASN A 64 -6.25 0.09 -17.74
C ASN A 64 -7.31 0.73 -18.67
N SER A 65 -7.39 2.07 -18.67
CA SER A 65 -8.30 2.82 -19.53
C SER A 65 -8.08 2.62 -21.03
N SER A 66 -6.91 2.12 -21.44
CA SER A 66 -6.59 1.78 -22.84
C SER A 66 -6.94 0.33 -23.19
N GLY A 67 -7.60 -0.42 -22.30
CA GLY A 67 -7.96 -1.82 -22.52
C GLY A 67 -6.83 -2.83 -22.31
N LYS A 68 -5.62 -2.39 -21.93
CA LYS A 68 -4.45 -3.25 -21.72
C LYS A 68 -4.46 -3.82 -20.31
N TRP A 69 -4.20 -5.13 -20.20
CA TRP A 69 -4.06 -5.81 -18.92
C TRP A 69 -2.70 -5.54 -18.30
N THR A 70 -2.73 -5.23 -17.00
CA THR A 70 -1.54 -5.09 -16.16
C THR A 70 -1.70 -6.00 -14.94
N GLU A 71 -0.62 -6.67 -14.54
CA GLU A 71 -0.55 -7.38 -13.27
C GLU A 71 0.07 -6.45 -12.22
N ARG A 72 -0.56 -6.39 -11.06
CA ARG A 72 0.01 -5.80 -9.84
C ARG A 72 -0.01 -6.84 -8.75
#